data_AF-A0A7X7DS07-F1
#
_entry.id   AF-A0A7X7DS07-F1
#
_cell.length_a   1.000
_cell.length_b   1.000
_cell.length_c   1.000
_cell.angle_alpha   90.00
_cell.angle_beta   90.00
_cell.angle_gamma   90.00
#
_symmetry.space_group_name_H-M   'P 1'
#
loop_
_entity.id
_entity.type
_entity.pdbx_description
1 polymer ?
#
loop_
_entity_poly.entity_id
_entity_poly.type
_entity_poly.pdbx_seq_one_letter_code
_entity_poly.pdbx_strand_id
1 'polypeptide(L)' 'MTTKTADDELLQILEHRLGSVQLTRINGRIVQVVGLVAESQGPDVRVGDLCSIRYRNSESSLSAE' A
#
# COMPACT_ATOMS: atom_id res chain seq x y z
N MET A 1 36.12 -9.86 16.16
CA MET A 1 35.53 -8.53 15.95
C MET A 1 35.33 -8.38 14.45
N THR A 2 34.23 -8.92 13.94
CA THR A 2 33.92 -8.95 12.51
C THR A 2 33.25 -7.63 12.13
N THR A 3 33.86 -6.88 11.22
CA THR A 3 33.29 -5.67 10.65
C THR A 3 32.09 -6.06 9.77
N LYS A 4 30.87 -5.82 10.26
CA LYS A 4 29.66 -5.95 9.43
C LYS A 4 29.80 -4.99 8.24
N THR A 5 29.56 -5.50 7.04
CA THR A 5 29.55 -4.68 5.82
C THR A 5 28.22 -3.93 5.73
N ALA A 6 28.17 -2.86 4.93
CA ALA A 6 26.93 -2.10 4.70
C ALA A 6 25.78 -2.97 4.20
N ASP A 7 26.09 -4.03 3.44
CA ASP A 7 25.10 -4.99 2.94
C ASP A 7 24.49 -5.85 4.07
N ASP A 8 25.30 -6.23 5.07
CA ASP A 8 24.81 -6.98 6.24
C ASP A 8 23.86 -6.13 7.10
N GLU A 9 24.11 -4.82 7.19
CA GLU A 9 23.22 -3.88 7.88
C GLU A 9 21.91 -3.68 7.12
N LEU A 10 21.97 -3.54 5.79
CA LEU A 10 20.78 -3.45 4.94
C LEU A 10 19.91 -4.70 5.07
N LEU A 11 20.53 -5.89 5.04
CA LEU A 11 19.81 -7.15 5.14
C LEU A 11 19.07 -7.28 6.49
N GLN A 12 19.73 -6.90 7.58
CA GLN A 12 19.11 -6.90 8.92
C GLN A 12 17.89 -5.96 9.01
N ILE A 13 17.98 -4.78 8.38
CA ILE A 13 16.85 -3.85 8.33
C ILE A 13 15.67 -4.45 7.54
N LEU A 14 15.95 -5.09 6.40
CA LEU A 14 14.93 -5.71 5.58
C LEU A 14 14.27 -6.90 6.29
N GLU A 15 15.05 -7.77 6.93
CA GLU A 15 14.54 -8.89 7.72
C GLU A 15 13.61 -8.42 8.84
N HIS A 16 14.00 -7.36 9.55
CA HIS A 16 13.18 -6.79 10.62
C HIS A 16 11.84 -6.24 10.10
N ARG A 17 11.85 -5.58 8.93
CA ARG A 17 10.62 -5.00 8.35
C ARG A 17 9.69 -6.05 7.75
N LEU A 18 10.24 -7.14 7.23
CA LEU A 18 9.47 -8.17 6.52
C LEU A 18 8.35 -8.77 7.39
N GLY A 19 8.58 -8.95 8.69
CA GLY A 19 7.57 -9.49 9.62
C GLY A 19 6.33 -8.62 9.78
N SER A 20 6.43 -7.32 9.52
CA SER A 20 5.32 -6.36 9.59
C SER A 20 4.71 -6.02 8.23
N VAL A 21 5.28 -6.51 7.13
CA VAL A 21 4.86 -6.10 5.80
C VAL A 21 3.59 -6.86 5.39
N GLN A 22 2.60 -6.14 4.88
CA GLN A 22 1.40 -6.77 4.35
C GLN A 22 1.66 -7.29 2.94
N LEU A 23 1.83 -8.62 2.82
CA LEU A 23 2.17 -9.30 1.57
C LEU A 23 0.96 -9.51 0.65
N THR A 24 -0.26 -9.44 1.20
CA THR A 24 -1.50 -9.57 0.44
C THR A 24 -2.09 -8.20 0.16
N ARG A 25 -2.43 -7.93 -1.11
CA ARG A 25 -3.16 -6.71 -1.46
C ARG A 25 -4.61 -6.82 -0.99
N ILE A 26 -5.06 -5.83 -0.23
CA ILE A 26 -6.46 -5.65 0.10
C ILE A 26 -7.03 -4.61 -0.86
N ASN A 27 -8.04 -4.99 -1.63
CA ASN A 27 -8.62 -4.14 -2.67
C ASN A 27 -10.12 -3.94 -2.44
N GLY A 28 -10.58 -2.72 -2.71
CA GLY A 28 -11.99 -2.42 -2.95
C GLY A 28 -12.29 -2.30 -4.45
N ARG A 29 -13.55 -2.10 -4.78
CA ARG A 29 -14.04 -1.82 -6.12
C ARG A 29 -14.79 -0.50 -6.11
N ILE A 30 -14.40 0.43 -6.97
CA ILE A 30 -15.17 1.65 -7.22
C ILE A 30 -16.51 1.25 -7.85
N VAL A 31 -17.61 1.64 -7.21
CA VAL A 31 -18.98 1.36 -7.68
C VAL A 31 -19.56 2.55 -8.42
N GLN A 32 -19.20 3.77 -8.02
CA GLN A 32 -19.71 5.00 -8.62
C GLN A 32 -18.72 6.15 -8.42
N VAL A 33 -18.67 7.07 -9.38
CA VAL A 33 -17.90 8.32 -9.29
C VAL A 33 -18.86 9.48 -9.52
N VAL A 34 -18.89 10.42 -8.57
CA VAL A 34 -19.72 11.63 -8.62
C VAL A 34 -18.84 12.86 -8.40
N GLY A 35 -18.52 13.55 -9.50
CA GLY A 35 -17.60 14.68 -9.47
C GLY A 35 -16.23 14.28 -8.94
N LEU A 36 -15.83 14.86 -7.80
CA LEU A 36 -14.54 14.59 -7.13
C LEU A 36 -14.59 13.42 -6.15
N VAL A 37 -15.79 12.89 -5.85
CA VAL A 37 -15.98 11.82 -4.86
C VAL A 37 -16.17 10.49 -5.56
N ALA A 38 -15.53 9.44 -5.05
CA ALA A 38 -15.70 8.08 -5.52
C ALA A 38 -16.29 7.21 -4.40
N GLU A 39 -17.38 6.51 -4.70
CA GLU A 39 -17.96 5.51 -3.83
C GLU A 39 -17.34 4.15 -4.13
N SER A 40 -16.91 3.45 -3.08
CA SER A 40 -16.28 2.15 -3.21
C SER A 40 -16.92 1.12 -2.27
N GLN A 41 -16.89 -0.14 -2.68
CA GLN A 41 -17.17 -1.28 -1.82
C GLN A 41 -15.88 -2.07 -1.62
N GLY A 42 -15.47 -2.29 -0.38
CA GLY A 42 -14.16 -2.83 -0.07
C GLY A 42 -14.03 -3.33 1.36
N PRO A 43 -12.80 -3.49 1.86
CA PRO A 43 -12.54 -3.87 3.25
C PRO A 43 -13.05 -2.81 4.24
N ASP A 44 -13.12 -3.18 5.53
CA ASP A 44 -13.37 -2.21 6.59
C ASP A 44 -12.23 -1.18 6.67
N VAL A 45 -12.55 0.08 6.44
CA VAL A 45 -11.62 1.23 6.43
C VAL A 45 -12.20 2.35 7.30
N ARG A 46 -11.32 3.16 7.89
CA ARG A 46 -11.69 4.31 8.72
C ARG A 46 -11.64 5.59 7.91
N VAL A 47 -12.42 6.59 8.33
CA VAL A 47 -12.31 7.94 7.78
C VAL A 47 -10.90 8.47 8.06
N GLY A 48 -10.24 9.00 7.03
CA GLY A 48 -8.85 9.44 7.09
C GLY A 48 -7.82 8.39 6.65
N ASP A 49 -8.24 7.15 6.36
CA ASP A 49 -7.36 6.15 5.79
C ASP A 49 -7.05 6.48 4.33
N LEU A 50 -5.75 6.45 3.97
CA LEU A 50 -5.32 6.62 2.59
C LEU A 50 -5.45 5.34 1.79
N CYS A 51 -6.07 5.44 0.62
CA CYS A 51 -6.11 4.39 -0.37
C CYS A 51 -5.53 4.84 -1.71
N SER A 52 -5.35 3.88 -2.62
CA SER A 52 -4.80 4.11 -3.95
C SER A 52 -5.77 3.56 -5.00
N ILE A 53 -6.35 4.45 -5.81
CA ILE A 53 -7.23 4.08 -6.93
C ILE A 53 -6.35 3.72 -8.11
N ARG A 54 -6.46 2.47 -8.59
CA ARG A 54 -5.76 1.97 -9.78
C ARG A 54 -6.70 1.83 -10.96
N TYR A 55 -6.23 2.23 -12.13
CA TYR A 55 -6.94 2.02 -13.39
C TYR A 55 -6.51 0.69 -14.00
N ARG A 56 -7.43 -0.01 -14.67
CA ARG A 56 -7.18 -1.37 -15.21
C ARG A 56 -5.96 -1.48 -16.14
N ASN A 57 -5.69 -0.43 -16.90
CA ASN A 57 -4.67 -0.41 -17.95
C ASN A 57 -3.62 0.69 -17.73
N SER A 58 -3.44 1.14 -16.49
CA SER A 58 -2.46 2.18 -16.16
C SER A 58 -1.63 1.76 -14.96
N GLU A 59 -0.33 2.01 -15.04
CA GLU A 59 0.57 1.98 -13.88
C GLU A 59 0.36 3.19 -12.97
N SER A 60 -0.36 4.21 -13.44
CA SER A 60 -0.72 5.36 -12.61
C SER A 60 -1.76 4.99 -11.55
N SER A 61 -1.58 5.57 -10.37
CA SER A 61 -2.55 5.47 -9.29
C SER A 61 -2.82 6.85 -8.72
N LEU A 62 -4.05 7.05 -8.24
CA LEU A 62 -4.46 8.27 -7.55
C LEU A 62 -4.54 7.98 -6.06
N SER A 63 -3.94 8.85 -5.23
CA SER A 63 -4.16 8.79 -3.78
C SER A 63 -5.52 9.38 -3.43
N ALA A 64 -6.25 8.73 -2.54
CA ALA A 64 -7.57 9.16 -2.09
C ALA A 64 -7.71 8.92 -0.57
N GLU A 65 -8.51 9.77 0.08
CA GLU A 65 -8.88 9.72 1.50
C GLU A 65 -10.40 9.65 1.60
#